data_AF-A0A848SZP1-F1
#
_entry.id   AF-A0A848SZP1-F1
#
_cell.length_a   1.000
_cell.length_b   1.000
_cell.length_c   1.000
_cell.angle_alpha   90.00
_cell.angle_beta   90.00
_cell.angle_gamma   90.00
#
_symmetry.space_group_name_H-M   'P 1'
#
loop_
_entity.id
_entity.type
_entity.pdbx_description
1 polymer ?
#
loop_
_entity_poly.entity_id
_entity_poly.type
_entity_poly.pdbx_seq_one_letter_code
_entity_poly.pdbx_strand_id
1 'polypeptide(L)'
;MTFNKFLRAALVGAAIAATAASQSGAQSLTVMEGEVSTALQVPMNRAVVVEAENPFAELSIANPGIADISTLSDRTIYVLGKAPGRTTLTLLGPDGRLITNVEVQVTPDIAEFKERLRQILPGEAVEVRTANDGIVLSGVISSIEKLDRALDLANRYAPDRVSNLMIVGGTQQVMLKVRFAEVQRTVLKSLSAGINIVDAGSDAAVSIAGGSGSLVDGSTIGTPGSAVLNLNNAAAGQFALGFD
;
A
#
# COMPACT_ATOMS: atom_id res chain seq x y z
N MET A 1 69.99 54.08 -58.05
CA MET A 1 69.86 52.64 -58.41
C MET A 1 69.82 51.72 -57.17
N THR A 2 69.11 52.09 -56.10
CA THR A 2 69.16 51.37 -54.81
C THR A 2 67.78 50.94 -54.27
N PHE A 3 66.69 51.57 -54.70
CA PHE A 3 65.34 51.29 -54.18
C PHE A 3 64.76 49.95 -54.64
N ASN A 4 65.06 49.50 -55.86
CA ASN A 4 64.57 48.22 -56.40
C ASN A 4 65.16 46.98 -55.71
N LYS A 5 66.32 47.10 -55.04
CA LYS A 5 66.91 45.99 -54.28
C LYS A 5 66.19 45.76 -52.94
N PHE A 6 65.79 46.83 -52.26
CA PHE A 6 65.03 46.73 -51.01
C PHE A 6 63.63 46.19 -51.23
N LEU A 7 62.95 46.59 -52.32
CA LEU A 7 61.62 46.08 -52.65
C LEU A 7 61.63 44.58 -52.98
N ARG A 8 62.67 44.11 -53.69
CA ARG A 8 62.85 42.68 -53.99
C ARG A 8 63.18 41.87 -52.73
N ALA A 9 63.98 42.41 -51.80
CA ALA A 9 64.28 41.76 -50.53
C ALA A 9 63.04 41.65 -49.63
N ALA A 10 62.19 42.68 -49.60
CA ALA A 10 60.93 42.66 -48.87
C ALA A 10 59.93 41.62 -49.43
N LEU A 11 59.86 41.49 -50.76
CA LEU A 11 58.99 40.50 -51.42
C LEU A 11 59.45 39.06 -51.18
N VAL A 12 60.76 38.80 -51.16
CA VAL A 12 61.30 37.47 -50.82
C VAL A 12 61.11 37.15 -49.34
N GLY A 13 61.28 38.13 -48.44
CA GLY A 13 60.99 37.96 -47.01
C GLY A 13 59.52 37.65 -46.73
N ALA A 14 58.60 38.31 -47.43
CA ALA A 14 57.16 38.04 -47.32
C ALA A 14 56.78 36.65 -47.85
N ALA A 15 57.44 36.16 -48.92
CA ALA A 15 57.20 34.82 -49.45
C ALA A 15 57.66 33.70 -48.50
N ILE A 16 58.72 33.93 -47.71
CA ILE A 16 59.22 32.96 -46.71
C ILE A 16 58.36 32.98 -45.44
N ALA A 17 57.77 34.12 -45.07
CA ALA A 17 56.85 34.19 -43.93
C ALA A 17 55.52 33.46 -44.20
N ALA A 18 55.07 33.39 -45.46
CA ALA A 18 53.82 32.73 -45.82
C ALA A 18 53.89 31.19 -45.78
N THR A 19 55.07 30.58 -45.83
CA THR A 19 55.24 29.12 -45.75
C THR A 19 55.38 28.59 -44.32
N ALA A 20 55.46 29.48 -43.31
CA ALA A 20 55.58 29.11 -41.90
C ALA A 20 54.22 28.98 -41.18
N ALA A 21 53.09 29.11 -41.88
CA ALA A 21 51.78 28.80 -41.34
C ALA A 21 51.63 27.27 -41.20
N SER A 22 52.29 26.72 -40.18
CA SER A 22 52.09 25.34 -39.75
C SER A 22 50.64 25.22 -39.29
N GLN A 23 49.83 24.50 -40.06
CA GLN A 23 48.47 24.15 -39.68
C GLN A 23 48.55 23.34 -38.38
N SER A 24 48.17 23.97 -37.27
CA SER A 24 47.94 23.29 -36.00
C SER A 24 46.82 22.29 -36.23
N GLY A 25 47.18 21.01 -36.35
CA GLY A 25 46.22 19.93 -36.50
C GLY A 25 45.31 19.91 -35.29
N ALA A 26 44.06 20.34 -35.47
CA ALA A 26 42.99 20.03 -34.56
C ALA A 26 42.93 18.50 -34.47
N GLN A 27 43.35 17.97 -33.33
CA GLN A 27 43.25 16.55 -33.04
C GLN A 27 41.77 16.19 -33.05
N SER A 28 41.31 15.57 -34.13
CA SER A 28 39.96 15.05 -34.22
C SER A 28 39.83 13.90 -33.23
N LEU A 29 39.20 14.15 -32.09
CA LEU A 29 38.71 13.07 -31.24
C LEU A 29 37.70 12.26 -32.06
N THR A 30 38.11 11.08 -32.49
CA THR A 30 37.19 10.13 -33.14
C THR A 30 36.55 9.32 -32.02
N VAL A 31 35.23 9.46 -31.85
CA VAL A 31 34.48 8.64 -30.91
C VAL A 31 34.49 7.21 -31.45
N MET A 32 35.15 6.31 -30.73
CA MET A 32 35.13 4.88 -31.06
C MET A 32 33.77 4.33 -30.62
N GLU A 33 32.79 4.33 -31.53
CA GLU A 33 31.52 3.64 -31.32
C GLU A 33 31.74 2.13 -31.43
N GLY A 34 32.03 1.50 -30.29
CA GLY A 34 31.92 0.05 -30.13
C GLY A 34 30.46 -0.33 -29.95
N GLU A 35 30.04 -1.43 -30.57
CA GLU A 35 28.71 -2.01 -30.40
C GLU A 35 28.47 -2.30 -28.91
N VAL A 36 27.42 -1.70 -28.33
CA VAL A 36 27.09 -1.88 -26.91
C VAL A 36 26.59 -3.31 -26.73
N SER A 37 27.47 -4.16 -26.19
CA SER A 37 27.12 -5.54 -25.86
C SER A 37 26.12 -5.60 -24.71
N THR A 38 25.33 -6.67 -24.69
CA THR A 38 24.27 -6.96 -23.73
C THR A 38 24.66 -6.60 -22.28
N ALA A 39 23.74 -5.93 -21.57
CA ALA A 39 23.96 -5.52 -20.19
C ALA A 39 24.30 -6.72 -19.28
N LEU A 40 25.51 -6.71 -18.72
CA LEU A 40 25.97 -7.64 -17.71
C LEU A 40 25.35 -7.27 -16.36
N GLN A 41 24.49 -8.14 -15.85
CA GLN A 41 23.90 -7.96 -14.52
C GLN A 41 24.84 -8.52 -13.44
N VAL A 42 25.25 -7.66 -12.51
CA VAL A 42 26.12 -8.02 -11.40
C VAL A 42 25.39 -7.72 -10.08
N PRO A 43 25.16 -8.70 -9.19
CA PRO A 43 24.56 -8.41 -7.90
C PRO A 43 25.51 -7.60 -7.01
N MET A 44 24.98 -6.67 -6.23
CA MET A 44 25.75 -5.91 -5.23
C MET A 44 26.41 -6.87 -4.22
N ASN A 45 27.65 -6.56 -3.82
CA ASN A 45 28.49 -7.37 -2.92
C ASN A 45 28.80 -8.78 -3.45
N ARG A 46 28.57 -9.03 -4.74
CA ARG A 46 28.95 -10.27 -5.41
C ARG A 46 29.78 -9.98 -6.64
N ALA A 47 30.61 -10.95 -6.99
CA ALA A 47 31.42 -10.89 -8.18
C ALA A 47 30.93 -11.90 -9.22
N VAL A 48 31.00 -11.50 -10.48
CA VAL A 48 30.70 -12.35 -11.64
C VAL A 48 31.98 -12.49 -12.46
N VAL A 49 32.25 -13.72 -12.89
CA VAL A 49 33.36 -14.01 -13.79
C VAL A 49 32.87 -13.91 -15.22
N VAL A 50 33.57 -13.11 -16.01
CA VAL A 50 33.28 -12.90 -17.44
C VAL A 50 34.48 -13.36 -18.24
N GLU A 51 34.22 -14.06 -19.33
CA GLU A 51 35.24 -14.46 -20.30
C GLU A 51 35.09 -13.63 -21.57
N ALA A 52 36.20 -13.07 -22.04
CA ALA A 52 36.27 -12.33 -23.29
C ALA A 52 36.52 -13.29 -24.47
N GLU A 53 35.94 -13.01 -25.64
CA GLU A 53 36.15 -13.84 -26.83
C GLU A 53 37.55 -13.69 -27.44
N ASN A 54 38.16 -12.52 -27.27
CA ASN A 54 39.50 -12.19 -27.75
C ASN A 54 40.38 -11.76 -26.58
N PRO A 55 41.71 -12.02 -26.63
CA PRO A 55 42.63 -11.53 -25.62
C PRO A 55 42.60 -9.99 -25.54
N PHE A 56 42.47 -9.45 -24.33
CA PHE A 56 42.52 -8.01 -24.08
C PHE A 56 43.87 -7.63 -23.44
N ALA A 57 44.30 -6.39 -23.64
CA ALA A 57 45.53 -5.86 -23.03
C ALA A 57 45.24 -4.85 -21.92
N GLU A 58 44.17 -4.07 -22.08
CA GLU A 58 43.77 -3.04 -21.12
C GLU A 58 42.26 -3.08 -20.90
N LEU A 59 41.87 -2.77 -19.66
CA LEU A 59 40.49 -2.78 -19.21
C LEU A 59 40.24 -1.49 -18.44
N SER A 60 39.14 -0.82 -18.73
CA SER A 60 38.75 0.41 -18.05
C SER A 60 37.30 0.37 -17.63
N ILE A 61 37.02 0.82 -16.41
CA ILE A 61 35.66 0.97 -15.89
C ILE A 61 35.34 2.45 -15.72
N ALA A 62 34.20 2.88 -16.25
CA ALA A 62 33.82 4.30 -16.24
C ALA A 62 33.63 4.86 -14.81
N ASN A 63 33.14 4.02 -13.87
CA ASN A 63 32.94 4.43 -12.48
C ASN A 63 33.33 3.30 -11.49
N PRO A 64 34.52 3.36 -10.85
CA PRO A 64 34.99 2.37 -9.87
C PRO A 64 34.24 2.43 -8.51
N GLY A 65 33.36 3.41 -8.32
CA GLY A 65 32.43 3.47 -7.18
C GLY A 65 31.27 2.49 -7.32
N ILE A 66 30.85 2.16 -8.55
CA ILE A 66 29.71 1.28 -8.85
C ILE A 66 30.17 -0.18 -8.94
N ALA A 67 31.18 -0.45 -9.75
CA ALA A 67 31.78 -1.77 -9.89
C ALA A 67 33.29 -1.67 -9.97
N ASP A 68 33.97 -2.71 -9.54
CA ASP A 68 35.41 -2.86 -9.58
C ASP A 68 35.78 -4.08 -10.42
N ILE A 69 36.98 -4.06 -10.99
CA ILE A 69 37.44 -5.07 -11.95
C ILE A 69 38.78 -5.62 -11.55
N SER A 70 38.94 -6.94 -11.70
CA SER A 70 40.22 -7.62 -11.50
C SER A 70 40.46 -8.57 -12.65
N THR A 71 41.63 -8.48 -13.26
CA THR A 71 42.02 -9.36 -14.35
C THR A 71 42.60 -10.64 -13.76
N LEU A 72 42.06 -11.79 -14.16
CA LEU A 72 42.58 -13.10 -13.76
C LEU A 72 43.51 -13.69 -14.82
N SER A 73 43.25 -13.38 -16.09
CA SER A 73 44.08 -13.73 -17.25
C SER A 73 43.88 -12.68 -18.35
N ASP A 74 44.49 -12.89 -19.53
CA ASP A 74 44.27 -12.09 -20.74
C ASP A 74 42.87 -12.28 -21.37
N ARG A 75 42.06 -13.17 -20.79
CA ARG A 75 40.74 -13.56 -21.30
C ARG A 75 39.66 -13.63 -20.22
N THR A 76 40.02 -13.63 -18.94
CA THR A 76 39.08 -13.79 -17.83
C THR A 76 39.11 -12.57 -16.91
N ILE A 77 37.93 -12.02 -16.65
CA ILE A 77 37.71 -10.77 -15.91
C ILE A 77 36.78 -11.05 -14.73
N TYR A 78 37.19 -10.62 -13.55
CA TYR A 78 36.38 -10.61 -12.35
C TYR A 78 35.72 -9.23 -12.21
N VAL A 79 34.38 -9.18 -12.20
CA VAL A 79 33.62 -7.93 -12.03
C VAL A 79 32.90 -7.97 -10.68
N LEU A 80 33.30 -7.11 -9.75
CA LEU A 80 32.73 -6.97 -8.42
C LEU A 80 31.73 -5.80 -8.37
N GLY A 81 30.48 -6.06 -8.02
CA GLY A 81 29.49 -5.00 -7.77
C GLY A 81 29.68 -4.38 -6.39
N LYS A 82 29.96 -3.07 -6.31
CA LYS A 82 30.15 -2.32 -5.05
C LYS A 82 28.94 -1.51 -4.64
N ALA A 83 28.37 -0.75 -5.58
CA ALA A 83 27.21 0.10 -5.35
C ALA A 83 26.19 -0.07 -6.48
N PRO A 84 24.88 0.10 -6.23
CA PRO A 84 23.87 0.00 -7.27
C PRO A 84 24.08 1.10 -8.32
N GLY A 85 23.83 0.77 -9.59
CA GLY A 85 23.96 1.71 -10.69
C GLY A 85 24.33 1.05 -12.01
N ARG A 86 24.54 1.88 -13.05
CA ARG A 86 25.01 1.45 -14.38
C ARG A 86 26.38 2.06 -14.61
N THR A 87 27.32 1.25 -15.10
CA THR A 87 28.65 1.70 -15.51
C THR A 87 29.06 0.97 -16.78
N THR A 88 30.07 1.48 -17.46
CA THR A 88 30.56 0.90 -18.72
C THR A 88 31.93 0.32 -18.49
N LEU A 89 32.11 -0.91 -18.94
CA LEU A 89 33.37 -1.63 -18.99
C LEU A 89 33.88 -1.61 -20.44
N THR A 90 35.04 -1.03 -20.64
CA THR A 90 35.68 -0.87 -21.95
C THR A 90 36.87 -1.81 -22.04
N LEU A 91 36.85 -2.69 -23.05
CA LEU A 91 37.92 -3.64 -23.33
C LEU A 91 38.76 -3.15 -24.50
N LEU A 92 40.07 -3.04 -24.30
CA LEU A 92 41.04 -2.61 -25.30
C LEU A 92 41.99 -3.77 -25.65
N GLY A 93 42.22 -3.95 -26.94
CA GLY A 93 43.15 -4.95 -27.45
C GLY A 93 44.61 -4.54 -27.32
N PRO A 94 45.54 -5.47 -27.54
CA PRO A 94 46.99 -5.20 -27.52
C PRO A 94 47.44 -4.20 -28.60
N ASP A 95 46.63 -3.97 -29.63
CA ASP A 95 46.82 -2.96 -30.67
C ASP A 95 46.26 -1.58 -30.29
N GLY A 96 45.73 -1.43 -29.08
CA GLY A 96 45.12 -0.20 -28.58
C GLY A 96 43.74 0.09 -29.19
N ARG A 97 43.14 -0.87 -29.91
CA ARG A 97 41.80 -0.72 -30.48
C ARG A 97 40.73 -1.16 -29.48
N LEU A 98 39.59 -0.48 -29.54
CA LEU A 98 38.39 -0.88 -28.81
C LEU A 98 37.93 -2.26 -29.29
N ILE A 99 37.90 -3.24 -28.40
CA ILE A 99 37.31 -4.55 -28.67
C ILE A 99 35.79 -4.43 -28.49
N THR A 100 35.35 -4.03 -27.30
CA THR A 100 33.92 -3.94 -26.97
C THR A 100 33.67 -3.02 -25.77
N ASN A 101 32.47 -2.44 -25.73
CA ASN A 101 31.92 -1.78 -24.56
C ASN A 101 30.80 -2.65 -23.98
N VAL A 102 30.99 -3.09 -22.75
CA VAL A 102 30.01 -3.88 -22.01
C VAL A 102 29.37 -2.98 -20.96
N GLU A 103 28.04 -2.90 -20.98
CA GLU A 103 27.33 -2.22 -19.91
C GLU A 103 27.23 -3.13 -18.69
N VAL A 104 27.68 -2.65 -17.53
CA VAL A 104 27.57 -3.34 -16.24
C VAL A 104 26.45 -2.70 -15.44
N GLN A 105 25.40 -3.47 -15.19
CA GLN A 105 24.28 -3.08 -14.34
C GLN A 105 24.42 -3.75 -12.98
N VAL A 106 24.73 -2.97 -11.96
CA VAL A 106 24.79 -3.45 -10.57
C VAL A 106 23.42 -3.32 -9.95
N THR A 107 22.79 -4.45 -9.65
CA THR A 107 21.48 -4.49 -8.99
C THR A 107 21.65 -4.77 -7.50
N PRO A 108 20.94 -4.04 -6.62
CA PRO A 108 20.93 -4.37 -5.20
C PRO A 108 20.21 -5.72 -5.01
N ASP A 109 20.80 -6.59 -4.19
CA ASP A 109 20.18 -7.86 -3.85
C ASP A 109 19.06 -7.67 -2.82
N ILE A 110 17.83 -7.51 -3.30
CA ILE A 110 16.64 -7.41 -2.44
C ILE A 110 16.03 -8.78 -2.10
N ALA A 111 16.64 -9.90 -2.54
CA ALA A 111 16.08 -11.22 -2.30
C ALA A 111 16.12 -11.56 -0.80
N GLU A 112 17.26 -11.28 -0.15
CA GLU A 112 17.38 -11.45 1.30
C GLU A 112 16.38 -10.56 2.04
N PHE A 113 16.28 -9.28 1.68
CA PHE A 113 15.34 -8.35 2.32
C PHE A 113 13.89 -8.84 2.19
N LYS A 114 13.48 -9.31 1.01
CA LYS A 114 12.12 -9.84 0.80
C LYS A 114 11.84 -11.07 1.67
N GLU A 115 12.82 -11.95 1.83
CA GLU A 115 12.70 -13.14 2.69
C GLU A 115 12.59 -12.73 4.16
N ARG A 116 13.45 -11.83 4.63
CA ARG A 116 13.40 -11.28 6.00
C ARG A 116 12.09 -10.55 6.29
N LEU A 117 11.60 -9.76 5.34
CA LEU A 117 10.34 -9.03 5.48
C LEU A 117 9.16 -9.99 5.65
N ARG A 118 9.12 -11.09 4.88
CA ARG A 118 8.11 -12.14 5.00
C ARG A 118 8.17 -12.89 6.34
N GLN A 119 9.37 -13.08 6.89
CA GLN A 119 9.56 -13.72 8.20
C GLN A 119 9.08 -12.83 9.35
N ILE A 120 9.30 -11.50 9.26
CA ILE A 120 8.92 -10.54 10.31
C ILE A 120 7.44 -10.15 10.21
N LEU A 121 6.91 -10.03 8.99
CA LEU A 121 5.52 -9.66 8.71
C LEU A 121 4.80 -10.80 7.97
N PRO A 122 4.54 -11.94 8.65
CA PRO A 122 3.85 -13.05 8.04
C PRO A 122 2.40 -12.66 7.69
N GLY A 123 1.99 -12.97 6.46
CA GLY A 123 0.61 -12.78 6.00
C GLY A 123 0.26 -11.36 5.52
N GLU A 124 1.18 -10.40 5.56
CA GLU A 124 0.94 -9.07 4.99
C GLU A 124 1.18 -9.08 3.47
N ALA A 125 0.32 -8.38 2.73
CA ALA A 125 0.40 -8.26 1.27
C ALA A 125 1.35 -7.11 0.88
N VAL A 126 2.64 -7.24 1.24
CA VAL A 126 3.67 -6.24 0.90
C VAL A 126 4.49 -6.69 -0.31
N GLU A 127 4.52 -5.83 -1.32
CA GLU A 127 5.38 -5.96 -2.50
C GLU A 127 6.61 -5.07 -2.36
N VAL A 128 7.77 -5.63 -2.70
CA VAL A 128 9.05 -4.94 -2.69
C VAL A 128 9.54 -4.83 -4.11
N ARG A 129 9.84 -3.61 -4.56
CA ARG A 129 10.41 -3.32 -5.88
C ARG A 129 11.66 -2.47 -5.72
N THR A 130 12.64 -2.67 -6.59
CA THR A 130 13.80 -1.77 -6.70
C THR A 130 13.44 -0.58 -7.60
N ALA A 131 13.77 0.63 -7.20
CA ALA A 131 13.64 1.83 -8.03
C ALA A 131 14.98 2.57 -8.09
N ASN A 132 15.71 2.45 -9.20
CA ASN A 132 17.06 2.97 -9.39
C ASN A 132 17.96 2.62 -8.20
N ASP A 133 18.10 3.56 -7.28
CA ASP A 133 19.00 3.52 -6.13
C ASP A 133 18.30 3.16 -4.81
N GLY A 134 16.99 2.92 -4.82
CA GLY A 134 16.16 2.75 -3.63
C GLY A 134 15.18 1.58 -3.68
N ILE A 135 14.44 1.43 -2.60
CA ILE A 135 13.40 0.40 -2.41
C ILE A 135 12.04 1.08 -2.40
N VAL A 136 11.10 0.53 -3.18
CA VAL A 136 9.69 0.92 -3.15
C VAL A 136 8.91 -0.20 -2.48
N LEU A 137 8.15 0.18 -1.46
CA LEU A 137 7.25 -0.71 -0.75
C LEU A 137 5.82 -0.37 -1.15
N SER A 138 5.06 -1.35 -1.63
CA SER A 138 3.66 -1.17 -2.01
C SER A 138 2.79 -2.29 -1.44
N GLY A 139 1.48 -2.06 -1.36
CA GLY A 139 0.52 -3.04 -0.88
C GLY A 139 -0.33 -2.53 0.28
N VAL A 140 -1.11 -3.43 0.87
CA VAL A 140 -2.02 -3.11 1.99
C VAL A 140 -1.51 -3.80 3.25
N ILE A 141 -1.38 -3.05 4.34
CA ILE A 141 -0.87 -3.53 5.62
C ILE A 141 -1.90 -3.38 6.73
N SER A 142 -2.00 -4.35 7.65
CA SER A 142 -3.09 -4.41 8.62
C SER A 142 -3.01 -3.39 9.78
N SER A 143 -1.86 -2.77 10.02
CA SER A 143 -1.62 -1.87 11.17
C SER A 143 -0.43 -0.94 10.92
N ILE A 144 -0.48 0.25 11.52
CA ILE A 144 0.60 1.25 11.50
C ILE A 144 1.87 0.69 12.18
N GLU A 145 1.74 -0.09 13.26
CA GLU A 145 2.92 -0.65 13.95
C GLU A 145 3.73 -1.60 13.04
N LYS A 146 3.05 -2.33 12.16
CA LYS A 146 3.70 -3.22 11.18
C LYS A 146 4.32 -2.42 10.04
N LEU A 147 3.69 -1.31 9.65
CA LEU A 147 4.21 -0.37 8.66
C LEU A 147 5.57 0.18 9.13
N ASP A 148 5.63 0.68 10.36
CA ASP A 148 6.86 1.25 10.92
C ASP A 148 7.99 0.21 10.95
N ARG A 149 7.69 -1.04 11.35
CA ARG A 149 8.67 -2.14 11.30
C ARG A 149 9.17 -2.45 9.88
N ALA A 150 8.30 -2.39 8.87
CA ALA A 150 8.70 -2.57 7.48
C ALA A 150 9.63 -1.44 7.01
N LEU A 151 9.31 -0.19 7.36
CA LEU A 151 10.11 0.98 7.02
C LEU A 151 11.48 0.96 7.71
N ASP A 152 11.52 0.63 8.99
CA ASP A 152 12.76 0.48 9.75
C ASP A 152 13.67 -0.59 9.15
N LEU A 153 13.11 -1.73 8.74
CA LEU A 153 13.87 -2.77 8.08
C LEU A 153 14.38 -2.30 6.72
N ALA A 154 13.53 -1.68 5.91
CA ALA A 154 13.91 -1.18 4.59
C ALA A 154 15.03 -0.13 4.66
N ASN A 155 14.99 0.77 5.64
CA ASN A 155 16.01 1.79 5.86
C ASN A 155 17.40 1.20 6.16
N ARG A 156 17.48 -0.01 6.73
CA ARG A 156 18.77 -0.70 6.94
C ARG A 156 19.40 -1.20 5.65
N TYR A 157 18.59 -1.50 4.64
CA TYR A 157 19.07 -1.97 3.33
C TYR A 157 19.30 -0.81 2.36
N ALA A 158 18.47 0.25 2.44
CA ALA A 158 18.55 1.42 1.58
C ALA A 158 18.40 2.71 2.41
N PRO A 159 19.47 3.18 3.09
CA PRO A 159 19.39 4.37 3.93
C PRO A 159 18.96 5.59 3.10
N ASP A 160 17.96 6.33 3.61
CA ASP A 160 17.35 7.51 2.99
C ASP A 160 16.79 7.31 1.56
N ARG A 161 16.66 6.05 1.12
CA ARG A 161 16.24 5.67 -0.25
C ARG A 161 15.07 4.70 -0.22
N VAL A 162 14.12 4.91 0.68
CA VAL A 162 12.89 4.11 0.78
C VAL A 162 11.67 4.96 0.38
N SER A 163 10.92 4.51 -0.61
CA SER A 163 9.65 5.11 -1.00
C SER A 163 8.50 4.24 -0.50
N ASN A 164 7.67 4.81 0.36
CA ASN A 164 6.50 4.15 0.92
C ASN A 164 5.25 4.46 0.10
N LEU A 165 4.74 3.45 -0.61
CA LEU A 165 3.45 3.47 -1.31
C LEU A 165 2.46 2.47 -0.67
N MET A 166 2.72 2.02 0.55
CA MET A 166 1.83 1.11 1.27
C MET A 166 0.63 1.89 1.82
N ILE A 167 -0.51 1.21 1.87
CA ILE A 167 -1.76 1.72 2.45
C ILE A 167 -2.05 0.94 3.72
N VAL A 168 -2.36 1.64 4.81
CA VAL A 168 -2.80 1.00 6.05
C VAL A 168 -4.26 0.60 5.91
N GLY A 169 -4.49 -0.70 5.74
CA GLY A 169 -5.80 -1.32 5.74
C GLY A 169 -6.31 -1.50 7.17
N GLY A 170 -7.57 -1.17 7.37
CA GLY A 170 -8.29 -1.44 8.60
C GLY A 170 -9.77 -1.37 8.32
N THR A 171 -10.49 -2.44 8.61
CA THR A 171 -11.95 -2.34 8.66
C THR A 171 -12.29 -1.64 9.96
N GLN A 172 -12.87 -0.45 9.90
CA GLN A 172 -13.42 0.22 11.07
C GLN A 172 -14.49 -0.70 11.68
N GLN A 173 -14.15 -1.41 12.75
CA GLN A 173 -15.11 -2.23 13.47
C GLN A 173 -16.06 -1.30 14.23
N VAL A 174 -17.33 -1.30 13.85
CA VAL A 174 -18.39 -0.62 14.60
C VAL A 174 -18.95 -1.58 15.65
N MET A 175 -18.79 -1.22 16.92
CA MET A 175 -19.40 -1.98 18.03
C MET A 175 -20.89 -1.66 18.09
N LEU A 176 -21.74 -2.66 17.81
CA LEU A 176 -23.18 -2.53 17.98
C LEU A 176 -23.57 -2.81 19.44
N LYS A 177 -23.97 -1.75 20.16
CA LYS A 177 -24.58 -1.88 21.49
C LYS A 177 -26.08 -2.14 21.34
N VAL A 178 -26.46 -3.40 21.20
CA VAL A 178 -27.87 -3.79 21.10
C VAL A 178 -28.46 -3.98 22.50
N ARG A 179 -29.52 -3.24 22.83
CA ARG A 179 -30.34 -3.46 24.03
C ARG A 179 -31.62 -4.15 23.60
N PHE A 180 -31.82 -5.39 24.06
CA PHE A 180 -33.07 -6.11 23.82
C PHE A 180 -34.12 -5.62 24.81
N ALA A 181 -35.27 -5.18 24.31
CA ALA A 181 -36.47 -4.92 25.11
C ALA A 181 -37.56 -5.88 24.63
N GLU A 182 -37.92 -6.84 25.47
CA GLU A 182 -39.00 -7.79 25.22
C GLU A 182 -40.31 -7.23 25.78
N VAL A 183 -41.37 -7.18 24.96
CA VAL A 183 -42.70 -6.71 25.40
C VAL A 183 -43.59 -7.93 25.60
N GLN A 184 -43.97 -8.19 26.86
CA GLN A 184 -44.90 -9.26 27.20
C GLN A 184 -46.35 -8.83 26.93
N ARG A 185 -47.02 -9.51 26.01
CA ARG A 185 -48.35 -9.12 25.49
C ARG A 185 -49.53 -9.56 26.38
N THR A 186 -49.30 -9.84 27.66
CA THR A 186 -50.29 -10.52 28.54
C THR A 186 -51.19 -9.55 29.33
N VAL A 187 -50.77 -8.31 29.55
CA VAL A 187 -51.48 -7.37 30.46
C VAL A 187 -52.76 -6.78 29.87
N LEU A 188 -52.97 -6.84 28.55
CA LEU A 188 -54.17 -6.28 27.91
C LEU A 188 -55.41 -7.17 27.99
N LYS A 189 -55.31 -8.41 28.49
CA LYS A 189 -56.43 -9.37 28.46
C LYS A 189 -57.27 -9.43 29.75
N SER A 190 -56.84 -8.79 30.84
CA SER A 190 -57.63 -8.73 32.10
C SER A 190 -58.66 -7.60 32.11
N LEU A 191 -58.58 -6.64 31.17
CA LEU A 191 -59.55 -5.55 31.04
C LEU A 191 -60.67 -5.93 30.06
N SER A 192 -61.50 -6.90 30.45
CA SER A 192 -62.76 -7.18 29.75
C SER A 192 -63.92 -6.64 30.59
N ALA A 193 -64.81 -5.85 29.99
CA ALA A 193 -66.04 -5.36 30.62
C ALA A 193 -67.23 -6.07 29.95
N GLY A 194 -68.09 -6.68 30.75
CA GLY A 194 -69.25 -7.45 30.28
C GLY A 194 -70.56 -6.90 30.85
N ILE A 195 -71.62 -6.92 30.05
CA ILE A 195 -72.99 -6.61 30.46
C ILE A 195 -73.75 -7.94 30.48
N ASN A 196 -74.38 -8.26 31.60
CA ASN A 196 -75.21 -9.46 31.75
C ASN A 196 -76.65 -9.05 32.06
N ILE A 197 -77.61 -9.72 31.43
CA ILE A 197 -79.04 -9.53 31.65
C ILE A 197 -79.59 -10.88 32.14
N VAL A 198 -80.20 -10.88 33.33
CA VAL A 198 -80.85 -12.06 33.91
C VAL A 198 -82.34 -11.78 34.03
N ASP A 199 -83.13 -12.68 33.46
CA ASP A 199 -84.60 -12.63 33.49
C ASP A 199 -85.10 -13.71 34.47
N ALA A 200 -85.78 -13.29 35.54
CA ALA A 200 -86.29 -14.16 36.60
C ALA A 200 -87.82 -14.06 36.73
N GLY A 201 -88.52 -14.02 35.59
CA GLY A 201 -89.98 -14.07 35.54
C GLY A 201 -90.62 -12.67 35.52
N SER A 202 -91.20 -12.21 36.63
CA SER A 202 -91.88 -10.90 36.66
C SER A 202 -90.93 -9.71 36.82
N ASP A 203 -89.64 -9.98 37.10
CA ASP A 203 -88.61 -8.97 37.35
C ASP A 203 -87.37 -9.25 36.48
N ALA A 204 -86.85 -8.22 35.80
CA ALA A 204 -85.63 -8.28 34.99
C ALA A 204 -84.50 -7.48 35.68
N ALA A 205 -83.31 -8.08 35.77
CA ALA A 205 -82.13 -7.46 36.37
C ALA A 205 -81.00 -7.29 35.33
N VAL A 206 -80.38 -6.12 35.33
CA VAL A 206 -79.20 -5.80 34.51
C VAL A 206 -78.00 -5.55 35.43
N SER A 207 -76.89 -6.26 35.18
CA SER A 207 -75.64 -6.07 35.90
C SER A 207 -74.47 -5.77 34.96
N ILE A 208 -73.56 -4.89 35.40
CA ILE A 208 -72.36 -4.50 34.68
C ILE A 208 -71.17 -4.87 35.57
N ALA A 209 -70.32 -5.78 35.11
CA ALA A 209 -69.14 -6.23 35.86
C ALA A 209 -67.86 -6.04 35.02
N GLY A 210 -66.80 -5.57 35.69
CA GLY A 210 -65.45 -5.58 35.15
C GLY A 210 -64.75 -6.89 35.49
N GLY A 211 -64.13 -7.53 34.51
CA GLY A 211 -63.42 -8.80 34.67
C GLY A 211 -64.23 -10.04 34.25
N SER A 212 -63.53 -11.16 34.09
CA SER A 212 -64.10 -12.46 33.71
C SER A 212 -64.67 -13.20 34.93
N GLY A 213 -65.83 -12.77 35.43
CA GLY A 213 -66.58 -13.46 36.49
C GLY A 213 -67.98 -13.84 36.01
N SER A 214 -68.36 -15.11 36.13
CA SER A 214 -69.69 -15.62 35.80
C SER A 214 -70.63 -15.42 36.98
N LEU A 215 -71.84 -14.91 36.75
CA LEU A 215 -72.87 -14.80 37.78
C LEU A 215 -73.43 -16.19 38.08
N VAL A 216 -73.36 -16.61 39.34
CA VAL A 216 -73.87 -17.91 39.82
C VAL A 216 -75.37 -17.80 40.09
N ASP A 217 -76.14 -18.74 39.54
CA ASP A 217 -77.60 -18.83 39.71
C ASP A 217 -77.97 -19.00 41.21
N GLY A 218 -78.92 -18.21 41.71
CA GLY A 218 -79.36 -18.22 43.12
C GLY A 218 -78.63 -17.27 44.09
N SER A 219 -77.76 -16.38 43.62
CA SER A 219 -77.17 -15.32 44.46
C SER A 219 -78.19 -14.23 44.79
N THR A 220 -78.42 -13.95 46.08
CA THR A 220 -79.32 -12.89 46.53
C THR A 220 -78.80 -11.50 46.13
N ILE A 221 -79.70 -10.67 45.61
CA ILE A 221 -79.45 -9.28 45.20
C ILE A 221 -78.93 -8.48 46.41
N GLY A 222 -77.72 -7.88 46.31
CA GLY A 222 -77.15 -7.00 47.34
C GLY A 222 -75.84 -7.46 48.00
N THR A 223 -75.19 -8.52 47.50
CA THR A 223 -73.88 -8.97 48.02
C THR A 223 -72.77 -7.95 47.66
N PRO A 224 -71.81 -7.63 48.56
CA PRO A 224 -70.75 -6.66 48.28
C PRO A 224 -69.95 -7.00 47.01
N GLY A 225 -69.74 -6.00 46.14
CA GLY A 225 -68.95 -6.15 44.90
C GLY A 225 -69.75 -6.29 43.60
N SER A 226 -71.08 -6.16 43.62
CA SER A 226 -71.92 -6.17 42.39
C SER A 226 -72.71 -4.87 42.22
N ALA A 227 -72.51 -4.16 41.10
CA ALA A 227 -73.34 -3.03 40.71
C ALA A 227 -74.60 -3.55 39.98
N VAL A 228 -75.74 -3.51 40.65
CA VAL A 228 -77.03 -3.96 40.09
C VAL A 228 -77.95 -2.75 39.89
N LEU A 229 -78.49 -2.59 38.69
CA LEU A 229 -79.57 -1.66 38.39
C LEU A 229 -80.89 -2.43 38.50
N ASN A 230 -81.61 -2.25 39.62
CA ASN A 230 -82.94 -2.82 39.81
C ASN A 230 -84.00 -1.85 39.30
N LEU A 231 -84.77 -2.24 38.29
CA LEU A 231 -85.80 -1.41 37.64
C LEU A 231 -87.24 -1.74 38.11
N ASN A 232 -87.40 -2.40 39.26
CA ASN A 232 -88.73 -2.67 39.80
C ASN A 232 -89.48 -1.37 40.15
N ASN A 233 -90.68 -1.23 39.61
CA ASN A 233 -91.55 -0.04 39.67
C ASN A 233 -91.98 0.38 41.09
N ALA A 234 -91.66 -0.41 42.13
CA ALA A 234 -91.90 -0.09 43.54
C ALA A 234 -90.64 0.37 44.31
N ALA A 235 -89.46 0.33 43.69
CA ALA A 235 -88.18 0.70 44.31
C ALA A 235 -87.32 1.55 43.36
N ALA A 236 -87.94 2.57 42.75
CA ALA A 236 -87.22 3.57 41.97
C ALA A 236 -86.15 4.27 42.84
N GLY A 237 -84.87 4.06 42.52
CA GLY A 237 -83.79 4.98 42.90
C GLY A 237 -82.71 4.48 43.86
N GLN A 238 -82.37 3.18 43.89
CA GLN A 238 -81.17 2.74 44.64
C GLN A 238 -79.99 2.49 43.71
N PHE A 239 -78.96 3.34 43.81
CA PHE A 239 -77.62 3.14 43.25
C PHE A 239 -76.67 2.85 44.42
N ALA A 240 -75.99 1.71 44.39
CA ALA A 240 -74.95 1.37 45.36
C ALA A 240 -73.62 1.18 44.62
N LEU A 241 -72.60 1.95 45.01
CA LEU A 241 -71.22 1.78 44.57
C LEU A 241 -70.41 1.30 45.77
N GLY A 242 -69.87 0.08 45.69
CA GLY A 242 -68.98 -0.48 46.71
C GLY A 242 -67.53 -0.48 46.23
N PHE A 243 -66.63 -0.07 47.13
CA PHE A 243 -65.20 -0.35 47.03
C PHE A 243 -64.84 -1.28 48.21
N ASP A 244 -63.93 -2.23 47.99
CA ASP A 244 -63.39 -3.12 49.03
C ASP A 244 -62.66 -2.32 50.13
#